data_AF-A0A2P8D049-F1
#
_entry.id   AF-A0A2P8D049-F1
#
_cell.length_a   1.000
_cell.length_b   1.000
_cell.length_c   1.000
_cell.angle_alpha   90.00
_cell.angle_beta   90.00
_cell.angle_gamma   90.00
#
_symmetry.space_group_name_H-M   'P 1'
#
loop_
_entity.id
_entity.type
_entity.pdbx_description
1 polymer ?
#
loop_
_entity_poly.entity_id
_entity_poly.type
_entity_poly.pdbx_seq_one_letter_code
_entity_poly.pdbx_strand_id
1 'polypeptide(L)' 'MTGKAKAVYVKEDDVELWERAEAYAKAHRLTMSALVLTALEAYLPDDGQ' A
#
# COMPACT_ATOMS: atom_id res chain seq x y z
N MET A 1 -2.02 20.80 5.97
CA MET A 1 -1.87 19.35 6.21
C MET A 1 -0.39 19.04 6.29
N THR A 2 0.09 18.48 7.40
CA THR A 2 1.48 18.05 7.57
C THR A 2 1.58 16.55 7.24
N GLY A 3 2.52 16.18 6.38
CA GLY A 3 2.75 14.78 6.00
C GLY A 3 4.24 14.56 5.74
N LYS A 4 4.71 13.32 5.89
CA LYS A 4 6.07 12.92 5.52
C LYS A 4 6.00 11.96 4.34
N ALA A 5 6.71 12.28 3.26
CA ALA A 5 6.86 11.36 2.14
C ALA A 5 7.67 10.13 2.56
N LYS A 6 7.24 8.96 2.08
CA LYS A 6 7.93 7.69 2.27
C LYS A 6 8.14 7.04 0.91
N ALA A 7 9.35 6.56 0.67
CA ALA A 7 9.67 5.73 -0.48
C ALA A 7 9.63 4.25 -0.04
N VAL A 8 9.10 3.40 -0.91
CA VAL A 8 9.08 1.95 -0.72
C VAL A 8 9.98 1.33 -1.78
N TYR A 9 10.88 0.45 -1.35
CA TYR A 9 11.65 -0.39 -2.26
C TYR A 9 10.90 -1.70 -2.46
N VAL A 10 10.73 -2.11 -3.72
CA VAL A 10 10.10 -3.36 -4.13
C VAL A 10 11.21 -4.26 -4.65
N LYS A 11 11.26 -5.51 -4.17
CA LYS A 11 12.21 -6.50 -4.69
C LYS A 11 11.81 -6.86 -6.12
N GLU A 12 12.79 -7.26 -6.94
CA GLU A 12 12.55 -7.61 -8.35
C GLU A 12 11.45 -8.66 -8.50
N ASP A 13 11.46 -9.72 -7.69
CA ASP A 13 10.45 -10.79 -7.71
C ASP A 13 9.03 -10.33 -7.32
N ASP A 14 8.90 -9.18 -6.65
CA ASP A 14 7.62 -8.63 -6.18
C ASP A 14 7.08 -7.54 -7.12
N VAL A 15 7.79 -7.19 -8.20
CA VAL A 15 7.40 -6.11 -9.13
C VAL A 15 6.05 -6.40 -9.78
N GLU A 16 5.81 -7.63 -10.24
CA GLU A 16 4.53 -7.99 -10.88
C GLU A 16 3.35 -7.85 -9.90
N LEU A 17 3.56 -8.18 -8.62
CA LEU A 17 2.55 -7.99 -7.58
C LEU A 17 2.27 -6.50 -7.35
N TRP A 18 3.32 -5.68 -7.33
CA TRP A 18 3.22 -4.24 -7.18
C TRP A 18 2.45 -3.59 -8.35
N GLU A 19 2.76 -3.95 -9.59
CA GLU A 19 2.05 -3.44 -10.78
C GLU A 19 0.56 -3.80 -10.77
N ARG A 20 0.22 -5.02 -10.34
CA ARG A 20 -1.18 -5.43 -10.14
C ARG A 20 -1.88 -4.59 -9.08
N ALA A 21 -1.19 -4.30 -7.98
CA ALA A 21 -1.72 -3.43 -6.92
C ALA A 21 -1.91 -1.99 -7.41
N GLU A 22 -0.99 -1.45 -8.22
CA GLU A 22 -1.14 -0.13 -8.85
C GLU A 22 -2.34 -0.06 -9.80
N ALA A 23 -2.52 -1.08 -10.64
CA ALA A 23 -3.68 -1.18 -11.51
C ALA A 23 -5.00 -1.23 -10.71
N TYR A 24 -5.03 -2.01 -9.63
CA TYR A 24 -6.16 -2.08 -8.72
C TYR A 24 -6.45 -0.73 -8.05
N ALA A 25 -5.43 -0.07 -7.50
CA ALA A 25 -5.58 1.23 -6.84
C ALA A 25 -6.15 2.28 -7.82
N LYS A 26 -5.62 2.33 -9.05
CA LYS A 26 -6.08 3.23 -10.09
C LYS A 26 -7.55 2.98 -10.46
N ALA A 27 -7.96 1.72 -10.63
CA ALA A 27 -9.34 1.36 -10.94
C ALA A 27 -10.32 1.80 -9.85
N HIS A 28 -9.87 1.82 -8.59
CA HIS A 28 -10.67 2.21 -7.42
C HIS A 28 -10.47 3.66 -6.96
N ARG A 29 -9.74 4.48 -7.74
CA ARG A 29 -9.40 5.88 -7.40
C ARG A 29 -8.68 6.03 -6.05
N LEU A 30 -7.86 5.04 -5.69
CA LEU A 30 -7.01 5.05 -4.51
C LEU A 30 -5.58 5.44 -4.87
N THR A 31 -4.87 6.00 -3.89
CA THR A 31 -3.41 6.08 -3.96
C THR A 31 -2.81 4.77 -3.49
N MET A 32 -1.56 4.47 -3.90
CA MET A 32 -0.85 3.30 -3.40
C MET A 32 -0.69 3.33 -1.88
N SER A 33 -0.42 4.51 -1.28
CA SER A 33 -0.36 4.65 0.17
C SER A 33 -1.68 4.29 0.86
N ALA A 34 -2.83 4.66 0.28
CA ALA A 34 -4.12 4.29 0.83
C ALA A 34 -4.37 2.78 0.73
N LEU A 35 -4.08 2.17 -0.43
CA LEU A 35 -4.22 0.73 -0.61
C LEU A 35 -3.35 -0.06 0.38
N VAL A 36 -2.09 0.35 0.57
CA VAL A 36 -1.17 -0.29 1.51
C VAL A 36 -1.65 -0.14 2.95
N LEU A 37 -2.14 1.05 3.35
CA LEU A 37 -2.69 1.24 4.71
C LEU A 37 -3.88 0.32 4.97
N THR A 38 -4.84 0.24 4.06
CA THR A 38 -5.98 -0.68 4.20
C THR A 38 -5.54 -2.15 4.28
N ALA A 39 -4.55 -2.56 3.48
CA ALA A 39 -4.02 -3.91 3.54
C ALA A 39 -3.31 -4.20 4.88
N LEU A 40 -2.58 -3.21 5.42
CA LEU A 40 -1.93 -3.31 6.72
C LEU A 40 -2.95 -3.39 7.85
N GLU A 41 -4.02 -2.59 7.83
CA GLU A 41 -5.11 -2.67 8.83
C GLU A 41 -5.80 -4.03 8.83
N ALA A 42 -5.91 -4.68 7.67
CA ALA A 42 -6.49 -6.02 7.56
C ALA A 42 -5.52 -7.13 7.99
N TYR A 43 -4.21 -6.91 7.83
CA TYR A 43 -3.19 -7.93 8.09
C TYR A 43 -2.63 -7.86 9.52
N LEU A 44 -2.42 -6.65 10.02
CA LEU A 44 -1.98 -6.41 11.39
C LEU A 44 -3.24 -6.40 12.27
N PRO A 45 -3.44 -7.42 13.13
CA PRO A 45 -4.51 -7.34 14.12
C PRO A 45 -4.32 -6.08 14.97
N ASP A 46 -5.43 -5.53 15.44
CA ASP A 46 -5.44 -4.36 16.34
C ASP A 46 -4.83 -4.81 17.68
N ASP A 47 -3.51 -4.76 17.77
CA ASP A 47 -2.74 -5.04 18.98
C ASP A 47 -2.95 -3.84 19.91
N GLY A 48 -4.14 -3.74 20.52
CA GLY A 48 -4.55 -2.63 21.38
C GLY A 48 -3.62 -2.40 22.58
N GLN A 49 -2.48 -1.76 22.34
CA GLN A 49 -1.59 -1.18 23.34
C GLN A 49 -1.88 0.32 23.51
#